data_AF-A0A6I7YHC0-F1
#
_entry.id   AF-A0A6I7YHC0-F1
#
_cell.length_a   1.000
_cell.length_b   1.000
_cell.length_c   1.000
_cell.angle_alpha   90.00
_cell.angle_beta   90.00
_cell.angle_gamma   90.00
#
_symmetry.space_group_name_H-M   'P 1'
#
loop_
_entity.id
_entity.type
_entity.pdbx_description
1 polymer ?
#
loop_
_entity_poly.entity_id
_entity_poly.type
_entity_poly.pdbx_seq_one_letter_code
_entity_poly.pdbx_strand_id
1 'polypeptide(L)'
;MYMWTMRHDHRRDNDGRPVDCRQILTISPQPSGIGGPLRIVFADGAGRYIQGGAPFGSGDVGLSRGAHLNLHEPGAVRALLDVALARGWRPEVRGVLEVDGWSLLEAVAAARASDAGPEGP
;
A
#
# COMPACT_ATOMS: atom_id res chain seq x y z
N MET A 1 -8.43 14.73 -8.68
CA MET A 1 -8.73 13.32 -9.01
C MET A 1 -7.43 12.53 -8.92
N TYR A 2 -7.45 11.28 -8.50
CA TYR A 2 -6.27 10.40 -8.47
C TYR A 2 -6.50 9.19 -9.37
N MET A 3 -5.44 8.65 -9.95
CA MET A 3 -5.42 7.35 -10.62
C MET A 3 -4.46 6.44 -9.87
N TRP A 4 -4.79 5.16 -9.71
CA TRP A 4 -3.87 4.20 -9.09
C TRP A 4 -3.61 3.01 -10.00
N THR A 5 -2.40 2.46 -9.87
CA THR A 5 -1.98 1.22 -10.52
C THR A 5 -1.28 0.34 -9.50
N MET A 6 -1.41 -0.98 -9.66
CA MET A 6 -0.73 -1.97 -8.84
C MET A 6 0.27 -2.73 -9.71
N ARG A 7 1.46 -2.96 -9.16
CA ARG A 7 2.46 -3.83 -9.75
C ARG A 7 2.93 -4.85 -8.73
N HIS A 8 2.85 -6.11 -9.10
CA HIS A 8 3.53 -7.18 -8.41
C HIS A 8 4.90 -7.39 -9.05
N ASP A 9 5.95 -7.49 -8.23
CA ASP A 9 7.32 -7.66 -8.70
C ASP A 9 8.07 -8.63 -7.80
N HIS A 10 8.97 -9.41 -8.38
CA HIS A 10 9.78 -10.40 -7.67
C HIS A 10 11.24 -10.06 -7.90
N ARG A 11 12.03 -9.90 -6.83
CA ARG A 11 13.49 -9.96 -7.02
C ARG A 11 13.87 -11.39 -7.32
N ARG A 12 14.76 -11.54 -8.29
CA ARG A 12 15.37 -12.84 -8.62
C ARG A 12 16.78 -12.92 -8.07
N ASP A 13 17.18 -14.09 -7.61
CA ASP A 13 18.58 -14.37 -7.33
C ASP A 13 19.39 -14.58 -8.64
N ASN A 14 20.67 -14.90 -8.48
CA ASN A 14 21.58 -15.15 -9.59
C ASN A 14 21.16 -16.36 -10.46
N ASP A 15 20.37 -17.29 -9.90
CA ASP A 15 19.83 -18.44 -10.61
C ASP A 15 18.46 -18.15 -11.27
N GLY A 16 18.01 -16.89 -11.20
CA GLY A 16 16.75 -16.44 -11.76
C GLY A 16 15.53 -16.88 -10.95
N ARG A 17 15.70 -17.44 -9.75
CA ARG A 17 14.59 -17.87 -8.89
C ARG A 17 14.03 -16.67 -8.13
N PRO A 18 12.70 -16.54 -8.00
CA PRO A 18 12.12 -15.49 -7.19
C PRO A 18 12.49 -15.71 -5.72
N VAL A 19 13.10 -14.71 -5.10
CA VAL A 19 13.60 -14.75 -3.71
C VAL A 19 12.89 -13.79 -2.78
N ASP A 20 12.20 -12.79 -3.32
CA ASP A 20 11.24 -12.00 -2.58
C ASP A 20 10.07 -11.59 -3.47
N CYS A 21 8.97 -11.25 -2.82
CA CYS A 21 7.79 -10.66 -3.44
C CYS A 21 7.64 -9.21 -2.99
N ARG A 22 7.20 -8.34 -3.88
CA ARG A 22 6.75 -7.00 -3.51
C ARG A 22 5.49 -6.61 -4.25
N GLN A 23 4.61 -5.90 -3.56
CA GLN A 23 3.48 -5.20 -4.16
C GLN A 23 3.76 -3.71 -4.12
N ILE A 24 3.57 -3.05 -5.25
CA ILE A 24 3.80 -1.62 -5.41
C ILE A 24 2.48 -1.00 -5.84
N LEU A 25 1.88 -0.19 -4.97
CA LEU A 25 0.74 0.65 -5.30
C LEU A 25 1.26 2.03 -5.69
N THR A 26 1.00 2.45 -6.93
CA THR A 26 1.33 3.80 -7.40
C THR A 26 0.06 4.63 -7.47
N ILE A 27 0.05 5.79 -6.83
CA ILE A 27 -1.03 6.77 -6.88
C ILE A 27 -0.53 8.04 -7.56
N SER A 28 -1.17 8.43 -8.65
CA SER A 28 -0.80 9.57 -9.48
C SER A 28 -1.88 10.65 -9.44
N PRO A 29 -1.52 11.93 -9.18
CA PRO A 29 -2.44 13.04 -9.36
C PRO A 29 -2.86 13.16 -10.83
N GLN A 30 -4.11 13.53 -11.07
CA GLN A 30 -4.60 13.83 -12.42
C GLN A 30 -4.88 15.33 -12.60
N PRO A 31 -4.54 15.90 -13.78
CA PRO A 31 -3.92 15.23 -14.93
C PRO A 31 -2.42 14.92 -14.69
N SER A 32 -1.94 13.87 -15.35
CA SER A 32 -0.55 13.40 -15.22
C SER A 32 0.45 14.50 -15.55
N GLY A 33 1.56 14.55 -14.80
CA GLY A 33 2.66 15.50 -15.04
C GLY A 33 2.57 16.83 -14.27
N ILE A 34 1.47 17.09 -13.56
CA ILE A 34 1.33 18.28 -12.68
C ILE A 34 1.96 18.04 -11.29
N GLY A 35 2.21 16.78 -10.92
CA GLY A 35 2.60 16.39 -9.58
C GLY A 35 3.43 15.12 -9.52
N GLY A 36 3.95 14.82 -8.33
CA GLY A 36 4.76 13.64 -8.04
C GLY A 36 3.91 12.43 -7.66
N PRO A 37 4.03 11.26 -8.32
CA PRO A 37 3.29 10.07 -7.91
C PRO A 37 3.81 9.53 -6.58
N LEU A 38 2.89 9.02 -5.75
CA LEU A 38 3.21 8.27 -4.55
C LEU A 38 3.39 6.80 -4.91
N ARG A 39 4.50 6.19 -4.52
CA ARG A 39 4.73 4.74 -4.58
C ARG A 39 4.73 4.17 -3.18
N ILE A 40 3.77 3.31 -2.90
CA ILE A 40 3.67 2.59 -1.63
C ILE A 40 4.17 1.17 -1.88
N VAL A 41 5.28 0.80 -1.24
CA VAL A 41 5.95 -0.48 -1.45
C VAL A 41 5.73 -1.39 -0.26
N PHE A 42 5.09 -2.52 -0.51
CA PHE A 42 4.96 -3.63 0.42
C PHE A 42 5.99 -4.69 0.02
N ALA A 43 7.15 -4.68 0.68
CA ALA A 43 8.20 -5.68 0.47
C ALA A 43 8.00 -6.89 1.39
N ASP A 44 8.35 -8.08 0.91
CA ASP A 44 8.30 -9.31 1.71
C ASP A 44 9.14 -9.18 3.00
N GLY A 45 8.75 -9.91 4.04
CA GLY A 45 9.43 -9.85 5.32
C GLY A 45 8.75 -10.65 6.43
N ALA A 46 9.47 -10.85 7.53
CA ALA A 46 8.96 -11.61 8.66
C ALA A 46 7.66 -11.03 9.22
N GLY A 47 6.64 -11.88 9.40
CA GLY A 47 5.33 -11.47 9.92
C GLY A 47 4.47 -10.66 8.94
N ARG A 48 4.89 -10.57 7.68
CA ARG A 48 4.17 -9.90 6.59
C ARG A 48 3.77 -10.94 5.57
N TYR A 49 2.61 -10.76 4.95
CA TYR A 49 2.21 -11.59 3.82
C TYR A 49 1.79 -10.72 2.66
N ILE A 50 2.16 -11.18 1.47
CA ILE A 50 1.86 -10.54 0.20
C ILE A 50 1.27 -11.63 -0.71
N GLN A 51 0.03 -11.49 -1.14
CA GLN A 51 -0.50 -12.39 -2.16
C GLN A 51 -0.07 -11.92 -3.55
N GLY A 52 0.61 -12.83 -4.25
CA GLY A 52 1.15 -12.61 -5.60
C GLY A 52 0.25 -13.05 -6.74
N GLY A 53 -0.95 -13.56 -6.44
CA GLY A 53 -1.89 -14.10 -7.42
C GLY A 53 -2.07 -15.63 -7.34
N ALA A 54 -2.70 -16.17 -8.39
CA ALA A 54 -3.46 -17.43 -8.38
C ALA A 54 -2.78 -18.64 -7.69
N PRO A 55 -3.58 -19.51 -7.03
CA PRO A 55 -5.05 -19.51 -6.97
C PRO A 55 -5.65 -18.51 -5.96
N PHE A 56 -4.81 -17.87 -5.16
CA PHE A 56 -5.22 -16.90 -4.16
C PHE A 56 -5.30 -15.49 -4.80
N GLY A 57 -6.18 -14.63 -4.29
CA GLY A 57 -6.44 -13.29 -4.87
C GLY A 57 -5.16 -12.49 -5.10
N SER A 58 -5.16 -11.57 -6.07
CA SER A 58 -4.04 -10.63 -6.21
C SER A 58 -4.32 -9.39 -5.37
N GLY A 59 -3.27 -8.76 -4.83
CA GLY A 59 -3.39 -7.44 -4.21
C GLY A 59 -3.66 -7.43 -2.70
N ASP A 60 -3.83 -8.59 -2.06
CA ASP A 60 -3.89 -8.65 -0.59
C ASP A 60 -2.51 -8.50 0.03
N VAL A 61 -2.41 -7.55 0.98
CA VAL A 61 -1.23 -7.34 1.82
C VAL A 61 -1.67 -7.27 3.28
N GLY A 62 -0.90 -7.87 4.19
CA GLY A 62 -1.24 -7.81 5.60
C GLY A 62 -0.16 -8.33 6.53
N LEU A 63 -0.40 -8.13 7.82
CA LEU A 63 0.42 -8.70 8.89
C LEU A 63 -0.14 -10.07 9.27
N SER A 64 0.74 -11.05 9.52
CA SER A 64 0.33 -12.44 9.82
C SER A 64 -0.58 -12.56 11.05
N ARG A 65 -0.57 -11.57 11.94
CA ARG A 65 -1.46 -11.45 13.10
C ARG A 65 -1.96 -10.01 13.25
N GLY A 66 -2.68 -9.50 12.27
CA GLY A 66 -3.19 -8.14 12.37
C GLY A 66 -3.98 -7.68 11.17
N ALA A 67 -3.83 -6.39 10.86
CA ALA A 67 -4.55 -5.76 9.77
C ALA A 67 -4.09 -6.27 8.40
N HIS A 68 -5.05 -6.28 7.48
CA HIS A 68 -4.85 -6.56 6.07
C HIS A 68 -5.68 -5.61 5.23
N LEU A 69 -5.24 -5.40 3.99
CA LEU A 69 -5.91 -4.58 3.00
C LEU A 69 -5.81 -5.25 1.63
N ASN A 70 -6.88 -5.14 0.85
CA ASN A 70 -6.86 -5.50 -0.56
C ASN A 70 -6.63 -4.24 -1.40
N LEU A 71 -5.51 -4.18 -2.12
CA LEU A 71 -5.10 -3.00 -2.88
C LEU A 71 -5.91 -2.76 -4.17
N HIS A 72 -6.83 -3.67 -4.53
CA HIS A 72 -7.83 -3.43 -5.57
C HIS A 72 -9.04 -2.65 -5.07
N GLU A 73 -9.27 -2.65 -3.76
CA GLU A 73 -10.42 -1.96 -3.19
C GLU A 73 -10.18 -0.46 -3.15
N PRO A 74 -11.06 0.36 -3.78
CA PRO A 74 -10.92 1.80 -3.76
C PRO A 74 -10.90 2.36 -2.32
N GLY A 75 -11.63 1.74 -1.40
CA GLY A 75 -11.65 2.13 0.02
C GLY A 75 -10.31 1.91 0.73
N ALA A 76 -9.61 0.81 0.42
CA ALA A 76 -8.27 0.55 0.95
C ALA A 76 -7.25 1.54 0.40
N VAL A 77 -7.29 1.78 -0.93
CA VAL A 77 -6.42 2.77 -1.58
C VAL A 77 -6.67 4.17 -1.01
N ARG A 78 -7.94 4.54 -0.75
CA ARG A 78 -8.30 5.81 -0.14
C ARG A 78 -7.76 5.95 1.27
N ALA A 79 -7.89 4.93 2.11
CA ALA A 79 -7.37 4.96 3.47
C ALA A 79 -5.83 5.15 3.51
N LEU A 80 -5.11 4.44 2.63
CA LEU A 80 -3.65 4.61 2.49
C LEU A 80 -3.27 6.01 2.02
N LEU A 81 -4.02 6.55 1.06
CA LEU A 81 -3.85 7.90 0.54
C LEU A 81 -4.06 8.95 1.64
N ASP A 82 -5.11 8.82 2.45
CA ASP A 82 -5.43 9.77 3.53
C ASP A 82 -4.33 9.78 4.60
N VAL A 83 -3.80 8.62 4.99
CA VAL A 83 -2.65 8.54 5.89
C VAL A 83 -1.39 9.14 5.27
N ALA A 84 -1.12 8.90 3.98
CA ALA A 84 0.04 9.48 3.31
C ALA A 84 -0.04 11.02 3.24
N LEU A 85 -1.23 11.57 2.96
CA LEU A 85 -1.48 13.02 3.00
C LEU A 85 -1.29 13.58 4.41
N ALA A 86 -1.82 12.91 5.43
CA ALA A 86 -1.65 13.31 6.84
C ALA A 86 -0.17 13.25 7.29
N ARG A 87 0.63 12.35 6.72
CA ARG A 87 2.08 12.26 6.92
C ARG A 87 2.89 13.24 6.08
N GLY A 88 2.23 14.10 5.31
CA GLY A 88 2.86 15.20 4.59
C GLY A 88 3.28 14.88 3.16
N TRP A 89 2.82 13.79 2.55
CA TRP A 89 2.94 13.65 1.10
C TRP A 89 2.16 14.77 0.41
N ARG A 90 2.83 15.47 -0.49
CA ARG A 90 2.30 16.60 -1.23
C ARG A 90 2.22 16.25 -2.71
N PRO A 91 1.03 15.99 -3.27
CA PRO A 91 0.88 15.60 -4.68
C PRO A 91 1.40 16.68 -5.64
N GLU A 92 1.40 17.95 -5.25
CA GLU A 92 1.89 19.09 -6.04
C GLU A 92 3.42 19.17 -6.13
N VAL A 93 4.16 18.48 -5.24
CA VAL A 93 5.63 18.48 -5.27
C VAL A 93 6.08 17.52 -6.37
N ARG A 94 6.95 17.99 -7.25
CA ARG A 94 7.52 17.15 -8.32
C ARG A 94 8.48 16.12 -7.72
N GLY A 95 8.41 14.90 -8.26
CA GLY A 95 9.27 13.78 -7.88
C GLY A 95 8.46 12.60 -7.37
N VAL A 96 8.93 11.40 -7.64
CA VAL A 96 8.29 10.20 -7.10
C VAL A 96 8.64 10.12 -5.61
N LEU A 97 7.62 10.08 -4.74
CA LEU A 97 7.84 9.74 -3.33
C LEU A 97 7.59 8.25 -3.15
N GLU A 98 8.62 7.52 -2.73
CA GLU A 98 8.49 6.12 -2.34
C GLU A 98 8.41 6.01 -0.82
N VAL A 99 7.43 5.23 -0.34
CA VAL A 99 7.18 5.03 1.09
C VAL A 99 6.95 3.56 1.40
N ASP A 100 7.29 3.18 2.63
CA ASP A 100 7.01 1.84 3.17
C ASP A 100 5.51 1.65 3.40
N GLY A 101 4.94 0.64 2.73
CA GLY A 101 3.52 0.33 2.82
C GLY A 101 3.11 -0.27 4.15
N TRP A 102 4.00 -0.99 4.83
CA TRP A 102 3.72 -1.61 6.12
C TRP A 102 3.46 -0.55 7.19
N SER A 103 4.32 0.47 7.25
CA SER A 103 4.15 1.61 8.15
C SER A 103 2.84 2.38 7.90
N LEU A 104 2.33 2.43 6.67
CA LEU A 104 1.04 3.05 6.36
C LEU A 104 -0.13 2.15 6.78
N LEU A 105 -0.03 0.84 6.53
CA LEU A 105 -1.04 -0.14 6.93
C LEU A 105 -1.28 -0.14 8.44
N GLU A 106 -0.21 -0.08 9.24
CA GLU A 106 -0.32 0.03 10.70
C GLU A 106 -1.07 1.29 11.14
N ALA A 107 -0.83 2.43 10.49
CA ALA A 107 -1.56 3.65 10.80
C ALA A 107 -3.02 3.62 10.35
N VAL A 108 -3.32 3.00 9.19
CA VAL A 108 -4.71 2.76 8.78
C VAL A 108 -5.42 1.89 9.82
N ALA A 109 -4.76 0.84 10.31
CA ALA A 109 -5.32 -0.03 11.35
C ALA A 109 -5.59 0.73 12.66
N ALA A 110 -4.63 1.54 13.11
CA ALA A 110 -4.78 2.35 14.31
C ALA A 110 -5.90 3.39 14.19
N ALA A 111 -6.04 4.03 13.02
CA ALA A 111 -7.12 4.99 12.75
C ALA A 111 -8.49 4.30 12.81
N ARG A 112 -8.64 3.12 12.19
CA ARG A 112 -9.90 2.35 12.22
C ARG A 112 -10.26 1.87 13.62
N ALA A 113 -9.27 1.44 14.41
CA ALA A 113 -9.48 1.05 15.80
C ALA A 113 -9.94 2.24 16.68
N SER A 114 -9.51 3.46 16.34
CA SER A 114 -9.90 4.68 17.05
C SER A 114 -11.32 5.16 16.68
N ASP A 115 -11.74 4.91 15.44
CA ASP A 115 -13.10 5.20 14.95
C ASP A 115 -14.14 4.22 15.52
N ALA A 116 -13.75 2.96 15.74
CA ALA A 116 -14.54 1.94 16.43
C ALA A 116 -14.60 2.11 17.96
N GLY A 117 -14.44 3.33 18.47
CA GLY A 117 -14.57 3.66 19.89
C GLY A 117 -15.90 3.15 20.47
N PRO A 118 -15.95 2.84 21.78
CA PRO A 118 -16.97 1.98 22.36
C PRO A 118 -18.36 2.54 22.08
N GLU A 119 -19.21 1.74 21.42
CA GLU A 119 -20.64 1.96 21.50
C GLU A 119 -21.00 1.97 23.00
N GLY A 120 -21.26 3.17 23.51
CA GLY A 120 -21.65 3.41 24.90
C GLY A 120 -23.04 2.82 25.22
N PRO A 121 -23.36 2.72 26.52
CA PRO A 121 -24.17 1.66 27.15
C PRO A 121 -25.61 1.50 26.64
#